data_AF-H6UEP2-F1
#
_entry.id   AF-H6UEP2-F1
#
_cell.length_a   1.000
_cell.length_b   1.000
_cell.length_c   1.000
_cell.angle_alpha   90.00
_cell.angle_beta   90.00
_cell.angle_gamma   90.00
#
_symmetry.space_group_name_H-M   'P 1'
#
loop_
_entity.id
_entity.type
_entity.pdbx_description
1 polymer ?
#
loop_
_entity_poly.entity_id
_entity_poly.type
_entity_poly.pdbx_seq_one_letter_code
_entity_poly.pdbx_strand_id
1 'polypeptide(L)'
;IMHDPPLLRQGFRESSLIWALSSASAAWGVATACAQGWIDDCACNNHMGQNEYEFGGCTHGVQHGITASRKLLTKVGAVNSLLRK
;
A
#
# COMPACT_ATOMS: atom_id res chain seq x y z
N ILE A 1 -2.67 -14.12 -0.15
CA ILE A 1 -1.35 -14.60 -0.60
C ILE A 1 -1.29 -14.38 -2.11
N MET A 2 -0.34 -13.60 -2.62
CA MET A 2 -0.14 -13.49 -4.08
C MET A 2 0.49 -14.80 -4.54
N HIS A 3 -0.24 -15.58 -5.34
CA HIS A 3 0.30 -16.79 -5.94
C HIS A 3 1.45 -16.38 -6.88
N ASP A 4 2.63 -16.96 -6.72
CA ASP A 4 3.82 -16.60 -7.49
C ASP A 4 3.96 -17.49 -8.74
N PRO A 5 3.41 -17.10 -9.91
CA PRO A 5 3.70 -17.81 -11.13
C PRO A 5 5.20 -17.67 -11.46
N PRO A 6 5.78 -18.66 -12.17
CA PRO A 6 7.20 -18.65 -12.53
C PRO A 6 7.62 -17.39 -13.31
N LEU A 7 6.68 -16.74 -14.01
CA LEU A 7 6.89 -15.44 -14.66
C LEU A 7 7.35 -14.35 -13.69
N LEU A 8 6.82 -14.30 -12.47
CA LEU A 8 7.21 -13.32 -11.45
C LEU A 8 8.58 -13.62 -10.81
N ARG A 9 9.13 -14.83 -11.00
CA ARG A 9 10.49 -15.19 -10.54
C ARG A 9 11.58 -14.75 -11.51
N GLN A 10 11.26 -14.60 -12.79
CA GLN A 10 12.20 -14.10 -13.79
C GLN A 10 12.14 -12.56 -13.87
N GLY A 11 13.30 -11.93 -13.99
CA GLY A 11 13.46 -10.46 -14.05
C GLY A 11 13.07 -9.86 -15.40
N PHE A 12 11.86 -10.15 -15.89
CA PHE A 12 11.33 -9.53 -17.10
C PHE A 12 10.74 -8.14 -16.83
N ARG A 13 10.66 -7.30 -17.87
CA ARG A 13 10.00 -5.98 -17.81
C ARG A 13 8.51 -6.10 -17.46
N GLU A 14 7.85 -7.15 -17.93
CA GLU A 14 6.44 -7.40 -17.63
C GLU A 14 6.27 -7.74 -16.15
N SER A 15 7.17 -8.53 -15.57
CA SER A 15 7.15 -8.89 -14.16
C SER A 15 7.28 -7.67 -13.25
N SER A 16 8.17 -6.71 -13.56
CA SER A 16 8.30 -5.49 -12.76
C SER A 16 7.06 -4.60 -12.84
N LEU A 17 6.41 -4.52 -14.01
CA LEU A 17 5.14 -3.81 -14.19
C LEU A 17 4.03 -4.43 -13.32
N ILE A 18 3.89 -5.76 -13.33
CA ILE A 18 2.87 -6.45 -12.53
C ILE A 18 3.10 -6.22 -11.02
N TRP A 19 4.35 -6.27 -10.54
CA TRP A 19 4.67 -5.96 -9.14
C TRP A 19 4.32 -4.53 -8.75
N ALA A 20 4.67 -3.56 -9.60
CA ALA A 20 4.36 -2.15 -9.37
C ALA A 20 2.85 -1.90 -9.36
N LEU A 21 2.14 -2.42 -10.36
CA LEU A 21 0.68 -2.26 -10.49
C LEU A 21 -0.05 -2.91 -9.30
N SER A 22 0.34 -4.13 -8.93
CA SER A 22 -0.24 -4.83 -7.77
C SER A 22 -0.03 -4.06 -6.47
N SER A 23 1.16 -3.43 -6.30
CA SER A 23 1.47 -2.59 -5.15
C SER A 23 0.63 -1.32 -5.09
N ALA A 24 0.45 -0.67 -6.23
CA ALA A 24 -0.39 0.51 -6.34
C ALA A 24 -1.86 0.20 -6.06
N SER A 25 -2.40 -0.88 -6.65
CA SER A 25 -3.79 -1.31 -6.43
C SER A 25 -4.06 -1.68 -4.98
N ALA A 26 -3.14 -2.40 -4.33
CA ALA A 26 -3.26 -2.74 -2.91
C ALA A 26 -3.28 -1.47 -2.02
N ALA A 27 -2.36 -0.52 -2.28
CA ALA A 27 -2.32 0.73 -1.53
C ALA A 27 -3.60 1.55 -1.70
N TRP A 28 -4.09 1.64 -2.94
CA TRP A 28 -5.30 2.37 -3.27
C TRP A 28 -6.54 1.76 -2.61
N GLY A 29 -6.72 0.44 -2.70
CA GLY A 29 -7.86 -0.24 -2.07
C GLY A 29 -7.91 -0.04 -0.55
N VAL A 30 -6.76 -0.10 0.13
CA VAL A 30 -6.67 0.19 1.57
C VAL A 30 -6.99 1.66 1.84
N ALA A 31 -6.43 2.59 1.06
CA ALA A 31 -6.69 4.02 1.24
C ALA A 31 -8.18 4.37 1.05
N THR A 32 -8.85 3.75 0.07
CA THR A 32 -10.30 3.92 -0.15
C THR A 32 -11.11 3.32 1.00
N ALA A 33 -10.73 2.14 1.51
CA ALA A 33 -11.38 1.54 2.67
C ALA A 33 -11.23 2.41 3.94
N CYS A 34 -10.07 3.04 4.15
CA CYS A 34 -9.85 4.01 5.21
C CYS A 34 -10.79 5.22 5.07
N ALA A 35 -10.92 5.77 3.85
CA ALA A 35 -11.81 6.90 3.58
C ALA A 35 -13.30 6.57 3.79
N GLN A 36 -13.68 5.30 3.60
CA GLN A 36 -15.03 4.80 3.88
C GLN A 36 -15.26 4.48 5.36
N GLY A 37 -14.22 4.51 6.20
CA GLY A 37 -14.31 4.15 7.62
C GLY A 37 -14.42 2.65 7.90
N TRP A 38 -13.99 1.79 6.96
CA TRP A 38 -14.04 0.33 7.15
C TRP A 38 -12.91 -0.20 8.05
N ILE A 39 -11.82 0.57 8.18
CA ILE A 39 -10.68 0.28 9.03
C ILE A 39 -10.59 1.36 10.10
N ASP A 40 -10.79 0.98 11.35
CA ASP A 40 -10.80 1.90 12.50
C ASP A 40 -9.44 2.58 12.72
N ASP A 41 -8.34 1.85 12.50
CA ASP A 41 -6.95 2.31 12.72
C ASP A 41 -6.56 3.53 11.85
N CYS A 42 -7.15 3.64 10.66
CA CYS A 42 -6.94 4.75 9.71
C CYS A 42 -8.25 5.50 9.39
N ALA A 43 -9.30 5.26 10.18
CA ALA A 43 -10.60 5.85 9.95
C ALA A 43 -10.50 7.37 9.96
N CYS A 44 -11.33 7.99 9.14
CA CYS A 44 -11.30 9.43 8.98
C CYS A 44 -11.81 10.13 10.23
N ASN A 45 -10.89 10.53 11.10
CA ASN A 45 -11.21 11.30 12.29
C ASN A 45 -10.97 12.79 12.00
N ASN A 46 -11.98 13.64 12.19
CA ASN A 46 -11.88 15.09 11.99
C ASN A 46 -11.03 15.80 13.08
N HIS A 47 -10.19 15.07 13.82
CA HIS A 47 -9.29 15.64 14.84
C HIS A 47 -8.02 16.21 14.19
N MET A 48 -8.18 17.08 13.19
CA MET A 48 -7.14 18.05 12.85
C MET A 48 -7.32 19.18 13.84
N GLY A 49 -6.38 19.31 14.77
CA GLY A 49 -6.42 20.26 15.88
C GLY A 49 -6.80 21.67 15.44
N GLN A 50 -7.46 22.39 16.35
CA GLN A 50 -7.89 23.78 16.23
C GLN A 50 -6.81 24.67 15.59
N ASN A 51 -6.85 24.78 14.27
CA ASN A 51 -6.07 25.74 13.51
C ASN A 51 -7.06 26.73 12.90
N GLU A 52 -6.60 27.94 12.63
CA GLU A 52 -7.41 29.05 12.11
C GLU A 52 -8.10 28.74 10.75
N TYR A 53 -7.72 27.64 10.10
CA TYR A 53 -8.40 27.07 8.95
C TYR A 53 -9.01 25.70 9.28
N GLU A 54 -10.27 25.50 8.88
CA GLU A 54 -10.93 24.20 8.97
C GLU A 54 -10.42 23.31 7.83
N PHE A 55 -9.62 22.30 8.16
CA PHE A 55 -9.21 21.31 7.18
C PHE A 55 -10.37 20.35 6.92
N GLY A 56 -11.05 20.51 5.79
CA GLY A 56 -12.03 19.55 5.32
C GLY A 56 -11.34 18.35 4.64
N GLY A 57 -11.56 17.13 5.15
CA GLY A 57 -11.23 15.90 4.43
C GLY A 57 -10.41 14.87 5.22
N CYS A 58 -9.85 13.91 4.48
CA CYS A 58 -9.17 12.74 5.04
C CYS A 58 -7.68 12.68 4.68
N THR A 59 -6.79 12.69 5.66
CA THR A 59 -5.33 12.75 5.42
C THR A 59 -4.61 11.41 5.61
N HIS A 60 -5.14 10.50 6.44
CA HIS A 60 -4.41 9.29 6.87
C HIS A 60 -4.56 8.07 5.94
N GLY A 61 -5.52 8.08 5.00
CA GLY A 61 -5.79 6.92 4.13
C GLY A 61 -4.61 6.52 3.23
N VAL A 62 -3.90 7.49 2.65
CA VAL A 62 -2.83 7.22 1.66
C VAL A 62 -1.57 6.63 2.32
N GLN A 63 -1.10 7.22 3.42
CA GLN A 63 0.09 6.73 4.13
C GLN A 63 -0.13 5.35 4.73
N HIS A 64 -1.33 5.09 5.28
CA HIS A 64 -1.69 3.78 5.78
C HIS A 64 -1.74 2.75 4.64
N GLY A 65 -2.32 3.12 3.48
CA GLY A 65 -2.37 2.28 2.29
C GLY A 65 -0.99 1.88 1.75
N ILE A 66 -0.04 2.81 1.67
CA ILE A 66 1.34 2.53 1.24
C ILE A 66 2.06 1.60 2.22
N THR A 67 1.86 1.81 3.53
CA THR A 67 2.46 0.96 4.55
C THR A 67 1.89 -0.45 4.51
N ALA A 68 0.58 -0.58 4.36
CA ALA A 68 -0.11 -1.86 4.22
C ALA A 68 0.32 -2.60 2.94
N SER A 69 0.37 -1.93 1.78
CA SER A 69 0.78 -2.55 0.52
C SER A 69 2.20 -3.10 0.58
N ARG A 70 3.12 -2.36 1.21
CA ARG A 70 4.49 -2.83 1.46
C ARG A 70 4.48 -4.09 2.32
N LYS A 71 3.82 -4.08 3.47
CA LYS A 71 3.71 -5.24 4.37
C LYS A 71 3.10 -6.48 3.69
N LEU A 72 2.11 -6.29 2.81
CA LEU A 72 1.43 -7.37 2.10
C LEU A 72 2.28 -8.00 0.99
N LEU A 73 3.08 -7.20 0.28
CA LEU A 73 3.80 -7.62 -0.92
C LEU A 73 5.28 -7.92 -0.67
N THR A 74 5.87 -7.45 0.43
CA THR A 74 7.22 -7.86 0.83
C THR A 74 7.18 -9.23 1.51
N LYS A 75 7.49 -10.30 0.78
CA LYS A 75 7.93 -11.57 1.40
C LYS A 75 9.25 -11.29 2.15
N VAL A 76 9.35 -11.70 3.42
CA VAL A 76 10.54 -11.58 4.29
C VAL A 76 11.85 -12.14 3.66
N GLY A 77 11.78 -12.87 2.54
CA GLY A 77 12.93 -13.37 1.78
C GLY A 77 13.28 -12.67 0.46
N ALA A 78 12.47 -11.74 -0.06
CA ALA A 78 12.67 -11.18 -1.41
C ALA A 78 13.83 -10.16 -1.47
N VAL A 79 14.11 -9.48 -0.36
CA VAL A 79 15.22 -8.51 -0.25
C VAL A 79 16.57 -9.24 -0.35
N ASN A 80 16.68 -10.45 0.21
CA ASN A 80 17.91 -11.25 0.17
C ASN A 80 18.22 -11.83 -1.22
N SER A 81 17.22 -12.03 -2.08
CA SER A 81 17.43 -12.49 -3.46
C SER A 81 17.79 -11.36 -4.43
N LEU A 82 17.35 -10.12 -4.18
CA LEU A 82 17.67 -8.97 -5.03
C LEU A 82 19.02 -8.33 -4.68
N LEU A 83 19.50 -8.52 -3.45
CA LEU A 83 20.83 -8.07 -3.01
C LEU A 83 21.95 -9.09 -3.26
N ARG A 84 21.62 -10.31 -3.73
CA ARG A 84 22.61 -11.35 -4.06
C ARG A 84 22.83 -11.40 -5.57
N LYS A 85 23.39 -10.33 -6.12
CA LYS A 85 24.08 -10.37 -7.41
C LYS A 85 25.26 -9.41 -7.39
#